data_AF-A0A5K0X411-F1
#
_entry.id   AF-A0A5K0X411-F1
#
_cell.length_a   1.000
_cell.length_b   1.000
_cell.length_c   1.000
_cell.angle_alpha   90.00
_cell.angle_beta   90.00
_cell.angle_gamma   90.00
#
_symmetry.space_group_name_H-M   'P 1'
#
loop_
_entity.id
_entity.type
_entity.pdbx_description
1 polymer ?
#
loop_
_entity_poly.entity_id
_entity_poly.type
_entity_poly.pdbx_seq_one_letter_code
_entity_poly.pdbx_strand_id
1 'polypeptide(L)'
;VPVHDKFVSFVERLISTLGAGRVLFGFMTESSVSASESSSMSLSPYTRAWLVAEMLCAWKWYGGNATVSILPFLCEYAKSCPDNKLVHSVVHILLDGAVLHGARIQACTFNVWTICDDELENIHDPYLRALVSVLLALFVRSHVWGKVDVFRLLDYINDRLFVGTSVNQCCLRIIPYFMGILIRSLYADGNAFTEVNNDLPADTSKEEQVNTMILGWLGYSLSAFSVIKESEEE
;
A
#
# COMPACT_ATOMS: atom_id res chain seq x y z
N VAL A 1 21.01 19.15 11.10
CA VAL A 1 19.64 19.05 10.53
C VAL A 1 19.63 17.85 9.60
N PRO A 2 18.83 16.80 9.89
CA PRO A 2 18.75 15.62 9.02
C PRO A 2 18.35 16.01 7.59
N VAL A 3 18.87 15.28 6.60
CA VAL A 3 18.67 15.57 5.16
C VAL A 3 17.18 15.50 4.77
N HIS A 4 16.41 14.62 5.40
CA HIS A 4 14.96 14.50 5.18
C HIS A 4 14.19 15.75 5.59
N ASP A 5 14.56 16.45 6.66
CA ASP A 5 13.83 17.64 7.12
C ASP A 5 13.91 18.79 6.10
N LYS A 6 15.06 18.92 5.41
CA LYS A 6 15.23 19.92 4.35
C LYS A 6 14.41 19.58 3.11
N PHE A 7 14.35 18.31 2.75
CA PHE A 7 13.52 17.82 1.65
C PHE A 7 12.04 18.03 1.97
N VAL A 8 11.58 17.60 3.14
CA VAL A 8 10.18 17.77 3.55
C VAL A 8 9.80 19.24 3.64
N SER A 9 10.63 20.10 4.25
CA SER A 9 10.38 21.54 4.30
C SER A 9 10.31 22.17 2.90
N PHE A 10 11.14 21.70 1.96
CA PHE A 10 11.05 22.12 0.56
C PHE A 10 9.73 21.71 -0.08
N VAL A 11 9.30 20.46 0.11
CA VAL A 11 8.04 19.97 -0.46
C VAL A 11 6.81 20.60 0.21
N GLU A 12 6.82 20.81 1.52
CA GLU A 12 5.77 21.58 2.21
C GLU A 12 5.67 23.00 1.66
N ARG A 13 6.81 23.65 1.41
CA ARG A 13 6.82 24.98 0.80
C ARG A 13 6.27 24.94 -0.62
N LEU A 14 6.57 23.90 -1.39
CA LEU A 14 5.95 23.69 -2.71
C LEU A 14 4.44 23.47 -2.60
N ILE A 15 3.96 22.65 -1.67
CA ILE A 15 2.54 22.39 -1.45
C ILE A 15 1.82 23.67 -1.03
N SER A 16 2.40 24.47 -0.13
CA SER A 16 1.82 25.75 0.31
C SER A 16 1.74 26.80 -0.80
N THR A 17 2.65 26.73 -1.79
CA THR A 17 2.73 27.71 -2.89
C THR A 17 1.94 27.29 -4.13
N LEU A 18 1.91 26.00 -4.44
CA LEU A 18 1.31 25.46 -5.67
C LEU A 18 0.03 24.66 -5.42
N GLY A 19 -0.25 24.27 -4.18
CA GLY A 19 -1.34 23.38 -3.79
C GLY A 19 -0.95 21.90 -3.86
N ALA A 20 -1.42 21.10 -2.88
CA ALA A 20 -1.10 19.68 -2.76
C ALA A 20 -1.47 18.89 -4.02
N GLY A 21 -2.64 19.17 -4.60
CA GLY A 21 -3.10 18.50 -5.82
C GLY A 21 -2.12 18.65 -6.99
N ARG A 22 -1.58 19.85 -7.18
CA ARG A 22 -0.67 20.15 -8.31
C ARG A 22 0.71 19.54 -8.12
N VAL A 23 1.22 19.54 -6.88
CA VAL A 23 2.56 19.03 -6.57
C VAL A 23 2.56 17.50 -6.55
N LEU A 24 1.56 16.90 -5.90
CA LEU A 24 1.52 15.45 -5.67
C LEU A 24 0.91 14.69 -6.84
N PHE A 25 -0.13 15.24 -7.48
CA PHE A 25 -0.89 14.54 -8.51
C PHE A 25 -0.78 15.19 -9.90
N GLY A 26 -0.32 16.44 -9.95
CA GLY A 26 -0.18 17.24 -11.16
C GLY A 26 -1.41 18.06 -11.51
N PHE A 27 -1.37 18.70 -12.68
CA PHE A 27 -2.55 19.32 -13.25
C PHE A 27 -3.53 18.22 -13.65
N MET A 28 -4.57 18.05 -12.85
CA MET A 28 -5.78 17.37 -13.26
C MET A 28 -6.49 18.33 -14.22
N THR A 29 -6.07 18.31 -15.48
CA THR A 29 -6.74 19.11 -16.51
C THR A 29 -8.09 18.45 -16.70
N GLU A 30 -9.11 19.01 -16.04
CA GLU A 30 -10.48 18.78 -16.46
C GLU A 30 -10.55 19.04 -17.96
N SER A 31 -11.14 18.08 -18.66
CA SER A 31 -11.32 18.05 -20.11
C SER A 31 -11.54 19.45 -20.68
N SER A 32 -10.49 20.06 -21.24
CA SER A 32 -10.62 21.24 -22.06
C SER A 32 -9.85 20.97 -23.35
N VAL A 33 -10.65 20.77 -24.39
CA VAL A 33 -10.26 20.78 -25.79
C VAL A 33 -9.65 22.15 -26.07
N SER A 34 -8.34 22.28 -25.91
CA SER A 34 -7.54 23.21 -26.72
C SER A 34 -6.07 22.86 -26.56
N ALA A 35 -5.51 22.31 -27.63
CA ALA A 35 -4.08 22.19 -27.80
C ALA A 35 -3.48 23.61 -27.80
N SER A 36 -2.71 23.94 -26.77
CA SER A 36 -1.64 24.92 -26.91
C SER A 36 -0.36 24.28 -26.41
N GLU A 37 0.54 24.03 -27.35
CA GLU A 37 1.92 23.61 -27.16
C GLU A 37 2.64 24.61 -26.25
N SER A 38 2.57 24.36 -24.94
CA SER A 38 3.57 24.86 -24.01
C SER A 38 4.08 23.64 -23.27
N SER A 39 5.39 23.48 -23.26
CA SER A 39 6.14 22.34 -22.73
C SER A 39 5.82 22.11 -21.25
N SER A 40 4.69 21.47 -20.94
CA SER A 40 4.48 20.87 -19.65
C SER A 40 5.42 19.67 -19.62
N MET A 41 6.48 19.74 -18.81
CA MET A 41 7.19 18.54 -18.38
C MET A 41 6.15 17.62 -17.75
N SER A 42 5.61 16.69 -18.54
CA SER A 42 4.74 15.65 -18.03
C SER A 42 5.63 14.70 -17.25
N LEU A 43 5.89 15.03 -15.98
CA LEU A 43 6.52 14.08 -15.06
C LEU A 43 5.72 12.79 -15.18
N SER A 44 6.41 11.69 -15.43
CA SER A 44 5.77 10.39 -15.50
C SER A 44 5.00 10.14 -14.20
N PRO A 45 3.85 9.46 -14.25
CA PRO A 45 3.10 9.11 -13.04
C PRO A 45 3.97 8.37 -12.01
N TYR A 46 5.00 7.66 -12.49
CA TYR A 46 6.01 7.01 -11.67
C TYR A 46 6.85 8.00 -10.84
N THR A 47 7.28 9.13 -11.41
CA THR A 47 8.08 10.14 -10.68
C THR A 47 7.25 10.79 -9.55
N ARG A 48 5.96 11.02 -9.80
CA ARG A 48 5.03 11.55 -8.80
C ARG A 48 4.71 10.52 -7.73
N ALA A 49 4.47 9.28 -8.11
CA ALA A 49 4.23 8.19 -7.18
C ALA A 49 5.44 7.98 -6.26
N TRP A 50 6.66 8.08 -6.79
CA TRP A 50 7.89 8.01 -5.99
C TRP A 50 7.98 9.15 -4.98
N LEU A 51 7.70 10.40 -5.40
CA LEU A 51 7.66 11.54 -4.49
C LEU A 51 6.65 11.33 -3.35
N VAL A 52 5.43 10.89 -3.68
CA VAL A 52 4.39 10.63 -2.68
C VAL A 52 4.81 9.51 -1.73
N ALA A 53 5.37 8.42 -2.25
CA ALA A 53 5.89 7.31 -1.43
C ALA A 53 6.99 7.79 -0.47
N GLU A 54 7.95 8.57 -0.96
CA GLU A 54 9.04 9.13 -0.16
C GLU A 54 8.53 10.03 0.97
N MET A 55 7.54 10.89 0.68
CA MET A 55 6.91 11.71 1.69
C MET A 55 6.15 10.90 2.75
N LEU A 56 5.47 9.82 2.35
CA LEU A 56 4.80 8.91 3.28
C LEU A 56 5.81 8.18 4.19
N CYS A 57 6.98 7.84 3.67
CA CYS A 57 8.08 7.24 4.43
C CYS A 57 8.68 8.23 5.44
N ALA A 58 8.82 9.50 5.07
CA ALA A 58 9.24 10.61 5.92
C ALA A 58 8.12 11.03 6.91
N TRP A 59 7.60 10.09 7.68
CA TRP A 59 6.35 10.13 8.47
C TRP A 59 6.06 11.35 9.32
N LYS A 60 7.05 11.89 10.04
CA LYS A 60 6.91 13.00 10.99
C LYS A 60 7.74 14.17 10.50
N TRP A 61 7.17 15.36 10.52
CA TRP A 61 7.85 16.60 10.16
C TRP A 61 7.33 17.77 10.97
N TYR A 62 7.98 18.93 10.81
CA TYR A 62 7.63 20.12 11.56
C TYR A 62 6.23 20.59 11.18
N GLY A 63 5.28 20.46 12.12
CA GLY A 63 3.89 20.88 11.91
C GLY A 63 2.91 19.76 11.54
N GLY A 64 3.34 18.50 11.45
CA GLY A 64 2.41 17.40 11.18
C GLY A 64 3.04 16.05 10.89
N ASN A 65 2.21 15.16 10.34
CA ASN A 65 2.63 13.84 9.89
C ASN A 65 1.96 13.49 8.55
N ALA A 66 2.43 12.43 7.91
CA ALA A 66 1.92 11.98 6.62
C ALA A 66 0.46 11.54 6.66
N THR A 67 0.01 10.97 7.78
CA THR A 67 -1.38 10.52 7.95
C THR A 67 -2.39 11.65 7.93
N VAL A 68 -2.03 12.82 8.48
CA VAL A 68 -2.92 13.98 8.54
C VAL A 68 -2.79 14.83 7.28
N SER A 69 -1.60 14.87 6.69
CA SER A 69 -1.30 15.85 5.64
C SER A 69 -1.33 15.31 4.21
N ILE A 70 -1.09 14.01 3.98
CA ILE A 70 -0.95 13.43 2.63
C ILE A 70 -2.02 12.39 2.37
N LEU A 71 -2.26 11.48 3.32
CA LEU A 71 -3.24 10.40 3.13
C LEU A 71 -4.65 10.90 2.75
N PRO A 72 -5.20 11.98 3.34
CA PRO A 72 -6.51 12.48 2.95
C PRO A 72 -6.55 12.89 1.47
N PHE A 73 -5.52 13.59 1.00
CA PHE A 73 -5.39 13.98 -0.41
C PHE A 73 -5.23 12.78 -1.34
N LEU A 74 -4.49 11.75 -0.93
CA LEU A 74 -4.34 10.53 -1.71
C LEU A 74 -5.67 9.78 -1.83
N CYS A 75 -6.45 9.69 -0.75
CA CYS A 75 -7.79 9.12 -0.76
C CYS A 75 -8.78 9.93 -1.60
N GLU A 76 -8.74 11.26 -1.52
CA GLU A 76 -9.58 12.14 -2.34
C GLU A 76 -9.24 12.01 -3.82
N TYR A 77 -7.95 12.02 -4.16
CA TYR A 77 -7.48 11.74 -5.51
C TYR A 77 -7.99 10.38 -6.00
N ALA A 78 -7.89 9.36 -5.15
CA ALA A 78 -8.33 8.00 -5.47
C ALA A 78 -9.85 7.89 -5.76
N LYS A 79 -10.65 8.76 -5.14
CA LYS A 79 -12.10 8.88 -5.42
C LYS A 79 -12.39 9.60 -6.73
N SER A 80 -11.59 10.62 -7.05
CA SER A 80 -11.80 11.48 -8.22
C SER A 80 -11.25 10.90 -9.54
N CYS A 81 -10.30 9.96 -9.48
CA CYS A 81 -9.65 9.36 -10.64
C CYS A 81 -10.04 7.88 -10.81
N PRO A 82 -10.87 7.51 -11.80
CA PRO A 82 -11.30 6.12 -11.98
C PRO A 82 -10.13 5.15 -12.30
N ASP A 83 -9.08 5.63 -12.95
CA ASP A 83 -7.93 4.81 -13.34
C ASP A 83 -6.97 4.50 -12.19
N ASN A 84 -6.96 5.32 -11.13
CA ASN A 84 -6.13 5.16 -9.91
C ASN A 84 -4.64 4.78 -10.09
N LYS A 85 -4.07 4.95 -11.30
CA LYS A 85 -2.71 4.51 -11.66
C LYS A 85 -1.63 5.06 -10.73
N LEU A 86 -1.76 6.32 -10.30
CA LEU A 86 -0.83 6.92 -9.34
C LEU A 86 -0.90 6.23 -7.98
N VAL A 87 -2.10 5.98 -7.46
CA VAL A 87 -2.32 5.33 -6.17
C VAL A 87 -1.79 3.90 -6.18
N HIS A 88 -2.08 3.15 -7.25
CA HIS A 88 -1.49 1.81 -7.46
C HIS A 88 0.05 1.88 -7.52
N SER A 89 0.60 2.86 -8.26
CA SER A 89 2.06 3.05 -8.34
C SER A 89 2.68 3.37 -6.98
N VAL A 90 2.03 4.19 -6.15
CA VAL A 90 2.47 4.50 -4.78
C VAL A 90 2.50 3.21 -3.95
N VAL A 91 1.42 2.43 -3.97
CA VAL A 91 1.34 1.16 -3.23
C VAL A 91 2.41 0.17 -3.70
N HIS A 92 2.64 0.05 -5.00
CA HIS A 92 3.68 -0.82 -5.55
C HIS A 92 5.09 -0.37 -5.14
N ILE A 93 5.39 0.94 -5.19
CA ILE A 93 6.68 1.49 -4.75
C ILE A 93 6.90 1.21 -3.26
N LEU A 94 5.88 1.41 -2.43
CA LEU A 94 5.96 1.14 -1.00
C LEU A 94 6.16 -0.35 -0.72
N LEU A 95 5.45 -1.23 -1.45
CA LEU A 95 5.60 -2.67 -1.31
C LEU A 95 6.98 -3.16 -1.76
N ASP A 96 7.46 -2.72 -2.93
CA ASP A 96 8.81 -3.03 -3.41
C ASP A 96 9.87 -2.54 -2.41
N GLY A 97 9.71 -1.32 -1.89
CA GLY A 97 10.58 -0.76 -0.85
C GLY A 97 10.56 -1.60 0.44
N ALA A 98 9.39 -2.06 0.88
CA ALA A 98 9.25 -2.91 2.07
C ALA A 98 9.86 -4.30 1.85
N VAL A 99 9.72 -4.90 0.66
CA VAL A 99 10.35 -6.19 0.33
C VAL A 99 11.87 -6.04 0.32
N LEU A 100 12.41 -4.98 -0.29
CA LEU A 100 13.86 -4.74 -0.34
C LEU A 100 14.47 -4.53 1.05
N HIS A 101 13.76 -3.84 1.95
CA HIS A 101 14.21 -3.62 3.33
C HIS A 101 13.79 -4.71 4.31
N GLY A 102 12.95 -5.66 3.88
CA GLY A 102 12.36 -6.73 4.70
C GLY A 102 13.39 -7.64 5.38
N ALA A 103 14.61 -7.74 4.82
CA ALA A 103 15.71 -8.46 5.45
C ALA A 103 16.13 -7.87 6.81
N ARG A 104 15.95 -6.55 7.00
CA ARG A 104 16.32 -5.81 8.22
C ARG A 104 15.22 -5.80 9.27
N ILE A 105 14.02 -6.27 8.92
CA ILE A 105 12.89 -6.33 9.82
C ILE A 105 13.08 -7.52 10.75
N GLN A 106 13.24 -7.25 12.05
CA GLN A 106 13.12 -8.30 13.06
C GLN A 106 11.73 -8.92 12.95
N ALA A 107 11.64 -10.24 13.13
CA ALA A 107 10.36 -10.93 13.13
C ALA A 107 9.49 -10.38 14.28
N CYS A 108 8.63 -9.40 13.98
CA CYS A 108 7.72 -8.85 14.97
C CYS A 108 6.54 -9.78 15.13
N THR A 109 6.19 -10.07 16.38
CA THR A 109 4.90 -10.63 16.75
C THR A 109 3.86 -9.52 16.69
N PHE A 110 3.45 -9.15 15.48
CA PHE A 110 2.37 -8.17 15.30
C PHE A 110 1.04 -8.84 15.63
N ASN A 111 0.15 -8.16 16.34
CA ASN A 111 -1.22 -8.63 16.47
C ASN A 111 -1.95 -8.33 15.16
N VAL A 112 -1.81 -9.24 14.19
CA VAL A 112 -2.23 -9.13 12.78
C VAL A 112 -3.71 -8.70 12.59
N TRP A 113 -4.52 -8.78 13.64
CA TRP A 113 -5.97 -8.71 13.57
C TRP A 113 -6.58 -7.32 13.83
N THR A 114 -5.89 -6.40 14.52
CA THR A 114 -6.46 -5.09 14.89
C THR A 114 -5.43 -3.98 14.85
N ILE A 115 -4.97 -3.63 13.65
CA ILE A 115 -4.02 -2.53 13.46
C ILE A 115 -4.68 -1.21 13.88
N CYS A 116 -4.29 -0.72 15.06
CA CYS A 116 -4.61 0.62 15.53
C CYS A 116 -3.52 1.62 15.11
N ASP A 117 -3.82 2.91 15.10
CA ASP A 117 -2.84 3.97 14.81
C ASP A 117 -1.61 3.92 15.74
N ASP A 118 -1.80 3.50 17.00
CA ASP A 118 -0.71 3.32 17.97
C ASP A 118 0.23 2.16 17.58
N GLU A 119 -0.29 1.13 16.91
CA GLU A 119 0.52 0.00 16.44
C GLU A 119 1.35 0.37 15.20
N LEU A 120 0.87 1.31 14.37
CA LEU A 120 1.63 1.81 13.22
C LEU A 120 2.95 2.46 13.65
N GLU A 121 2.99 3.15 14.79
CA GLU A 121 4.23 3.78 15.28
C GLU A 121 5.31 2.74 15.65
N ASN A 122 4.92 1.50 15.96
CA ASN A 122 5.85 0.43 16.29
C ASN A 122 6.52 -0.20 15.05
N ILE A 123 6.03 0.11 13.84
CA ILE A 123 6.64 -0.36 12.60
C ILE A 123 7.85 0.51 12.28
N HIS A 124 9.05 -0.03 12.54
CA HIS A 124 10.31 0.69 12.32
C HIS A 124 10.66 0.86 10.84
N ASP A 125 10.28 -0.08 9.98
CA ASP A 125 10.54 0.03 8.55
C ASP A 125 9.64 1.13 7.92
N PRO A 126 10.22 2.18 7.32
CA PRO A 126 9.45 3.33 6.87
C PRO A 126 8.57 3.01 5.65
N TYR A 127 8.96 2.08 4.79
CA TYR A 127 8.18 1.67 3.62
C TYR A 127 7.00 0.81 4.04
N LEU A 128 7.22 -0.15 4.93
CA LEU A 128 6.18 -1.00 5.49
C LEU A 128 5.18 -0.19 6.30
N ARG A 129 5.63 0.71 7.17
CA ARG A 129 4.74 1.59 7.94
C ARG A 129 3.89 2.46 7.02
N ALA A 130 4.49 3.05 6.00
CA ALA A 130 3.77 3.83 4.99
C ALA A 130 2.76 2.95 4.21
N LEU A 131 3.15 1.76 3.79
CA LEU A 131 2.28 0.80 3.09
C LEU A 131 1.04 0.47 3.92
N VAL A 132 1.23 0.02 5.16
CA VAL A 132 0.12 -0.35 6.05
C VAL A 132 -0.81 0.85 6.29
N SER A 133 -0.25 2.05 6.46
CA SER A 133 -1.03 3.28 6.64
C SER A 133 -1.88 3.63 5.41
N VAL A 134 -1.31 3.48 4.21
CA VAL A 134 -2.03 3.68 2.94
C VAL A 134 -3.14 2.64 2.77
N LEU A 135 -2.86 1.37 3.03
CA LEU A 135 -3.86 0.29 2.91
C LEU A 135 -5.01 0.48 3.91
N LEU A 136 -4.73 0.84 5.16
CA LEU A 136 -5.77 1.21 6.13
C LEU A 136 -6.61 2.39 5.65
N ALA A 137 -5.97 3.43 5.11
CA ALA A 137 -6.68 4.58 4.59
C ALA A 137 -7.61 4.19 3.42
N LEU A 138 -7.10 3.45 2.44
CA LEU A 138 -7.82 3.09 1.21
C LEU A 138 -8.95 2.07 1.45
N PHE A 139 -8.68 1.01 2.21
CA PHE A 139 -9.63 -0.09 2.41
C PHE A 139 -10.57 0.11 3.59
N VAL A 140 -10.06 0.65 4.71
CA VAL A 140 -10.79 0.64 5.99
C VAL A 140 -11.41 2.00 6.30
N ARG A 141 -10.70 3.11 6.08
CA ARG A 141 -11.20 4.44 6.47
C ARG A 141 -12.03 5.11 5.37
N SER A 142 -11.52 5.07 4.15
CA SER A 142 -12.13 5.80 3.03
C SER A 142 -12.98 4.92 2.11
N HIS A 143 -12.88 3.59 2.25
CA HIS A 143 -13.57 2.58 1.45
C HIS A 143 -13.49 2.85 -0.06
N VAL A 144 -12.34 3.33 -0.52
CA VAL A 144 -12.12 3.65 -1.94
C VAL A 144 -11.72 2.41 -2.73
N TRP A 145 -10.93 1.53 -2.12
CA TRP A 145 -10.52 0.27 -2.73
C TRP A 145 -11.45 -0.86 -2.30
N GLY A 146 -11.83 -1.68 -3.28
CA GLY A 146 -12.75 -2.81 -3.10
C GLY A 146 -12.07 -4.16 -3.32
N LYS A 147 -12.87 -5.23 -3.42
CA LYS A 147 -12.38 -6.59 -3.64
C LYS A 147 -11.45 -6.73 -4.86
N VAL A 148 -11.78 -6.04 -5.96
CA VAL A 148 -10.95 -6.06 -7.19
C VAL A 148 -9.53 -5.57 -6.92
N ASP A 149 -9.38 -4.53 -6.09
CA ASP A 149 -8.07 -3.98 -5.73
C ASP A 149 -7.31 -4.90 -4.77
N VAL A 150 -8.04 -5.62 -3.89
CA VAL A 150 -7.43 -6.68 -3.07
C VAL A 150 -6.82 -7.76 -3.97
N PHE A 151 -7.56 -8.26 -4.96
CA PHE A 151 -7.05 -9.29 -5.88
C PHE A 151 -5.83 -8.81 -6.65
N ARG A 152 -5.86 -7.58 -7.20
CA ARG A 152 -4.69 -7.00 -7.90
C ARG A 152 -3.46 -6.93 -7.00
N LEU A 153 -3.65 -6.55 -5.74
CA LEU A 153 -2.55 -6.47 -4.78
C LEU A 153 -2.02 -7.87 -4.42
N LEU A 154 -2.91 -8.86 -4.25
CA LEU A 154 -2.51 -10.25 -4.00
C LEU A 154 -1.74 -10.85 -5.18
N ASP A 155 -2.19 -10.61 -6.42
CA ASP A 155 -1.47 -11.03 -7.63
C ASP A 155 -0.06 -10.40 -7.65
N TYR A 156 0.05 -9.10 -7.37
CA TYR A 156 1.33 -8.41 -7.32
C TYR A 156 2.25 -8.94 -6.20
N ILE A 157 1.71 -9.28 -5.03
CA ILE A 157 2.46 -9.92 -3.95
C ILE A 157 2.92 -11.32 -4.38
N ASN A 158 2.05 -12.08 -5.04
CA ASN A 158 2.35 -13.44 -5.48
C ASN A 158 3.53 -13.47 -6.47
N ASP A 159 3.57 -12.52 -7.41
CA ASP A 159 4.68 -12.33 -8.35
C ASP A 159 6.01 -11.99 -7.65
N ARG A 160 5.96 -11.39 -6.45
CA ARG A 160 7.14 -11.03 -5.65
C ARG A 160 7.53 -12.11 -4.65
N LEU A 161 6.57 -12.92 -4.22
CA LEU A 161 6.76 -13.99 -3.27
C LEU A 161 7.50 -15.17 -3.91
N PHE A 162 7.16 -15.50 -5.16
CA PHE A 162 7.79 -16.59 -5.88
C PHE A 162 8.81 -16.06 -6.89
N VAL A 163 10.09 -16.16 -6.54
CA VAL A 163 11.20 -15.82 -7.44
C VAL A 163 11.74 -17.13 -8.01
N GLY A 164 11.22 -17.52 -9.17
CA GLY A 164 11.50 -18.81 -9.79
C GLY A 164 10.93 -19.96 -8.96
N THR A 165 11.79 -20.87 -8.49
CA THR A 165 11.43 -21.97 -7.60
C THR A 165 11.60 -21.66 -6.11
N SER A 166 12.08 -20.45 -5.78
CA SER A 166 12.41 -20.04 -4.42
C SER A 166 11.39 -19.06 -3.85
N VAL A 167 11.16 -19.15 -2.54
CA VAL A 167 10.27 -18.22 -1.83
C VAL A 167 11.08 -17.04 -1.29
N ASN A 168 10.61 -15.83 -1.58
CA ASN A 168 11.18 -14.60 -1.07
C ASN A 168 10.84 -14.43 0.42
N GLN A 169 11.79 -14.77 1.28
CA GLN A 169 11.64 -14.65 2.74
C GLN A 169 11.36 -13.20 3.20
N CYS A 170 11.87 -12.19 2.49
CA CYS A 170 11.58 -10.80 2.82
C CYS A 170 10.10 -10.48 2.58
N CYS A 171 9.51 -11.03 1.51
CA CYS A 171 8.09 -10.92 1.24
C CYS A 171 7.26 -11.63 2.33
N LEU A 172 7.65 -12.83 2.76
CA LEU A 172 6.96 -13.55 3.86
C LEU A 172 6.97 -12.77 5.17
N ARG A 173 8.05 -12.05 5.49
CA ARG A 173 8.16 -11.27 6.73
C ARG A 173 7.22 -10.07 6.77
N ILE A 174 6.90 -9.47 5.62
CA ILE A 174 6.05 -8.26 5.57
C ILE A 174 4.56 -8.58 5.41
N ILE A 175 4.21 -9.73 4.83
CA ILE A 175 2.81 -10.14 4.59
C ILE A 175 1.93 -10.03 5.84
N PRO A 176 2.33 -10.50 7.03
CA PRO A 176 1.50 -10.43 8.24
C PRO A 176 1.01 -9.02 8.59
N TYR A 177 1.75 -7.97 8.22
CA TYR A 177 1.42 -6.60 8.59
C TYR A 177 0.23 -6.01 7.85
N PHE A 178 -0.19 -6.60 6.72
CA PHE A 178 -1.32 -6.08 5.95
C PHE A 178 -2.35 -7.14 5.60
N MET A 179 -2.09 -8.42 5.87
CA MET A 179 -3.07 -9.49 5.61
C MET A 179 -4.38 -9.32 6.37
N GLY A 180 -4.35 -8.86 7.62
CA GLY A 180 -5.58 -8.58 8.37
C GLY A 180 -6.46 -7.53 7.69
N ILE A 181 -5.84 -6.54 7.04
CA ILE A 181 -6.55 -5.51 6.26
C ILE A 181 -7.21 -6.15 5.04
N LEU A 182 -6.46 -6.94 4.27
CA LEU A 182 -6.95 -7.57 3.04
C LEU A 182 -8.07 -8.58 3.32
N ILE A 183 -7.88 -9.45 4.31
CA ILE A 183 -8.89 -10.43 4.75
C ILE A 183 -10.17 -9.69 5.15
N ARG A 184 -10.06 -8.65 5.98
CA ARG A 184 -11.23 -7.86 6.38
C ARG A 184 -11.94 -7.27 5.18
N SER A 185 -11.22 -6.74 4.19
CA SER A 185 -11.80 -6.19 2.96
C SER A 185 -12.50 -7.24 2.08
N LEU A 186 -12.03 -8.49 2.08
CA LEU A 186 -12.69 -9.58 1.35
C LEU A 186 -14.02 -9.98 2.01
N TYR A 187 -14.06 -9.99 3.35
CA TYR A 187 -15.23 -10.46 4.11
C TYR A 187 -16.21 -9.34 4.55
N ALA A 188 -15.83 -8.06 4.43
CA ALA A 188 -16.68 -6.93 4.82
C ALA A 188 -18.01 -6.85 4.05
N ASP A 189 -18.09 -7.46 2.86
CA ASP A 189 -19.29 -7.50 2.02
C ASP A 189 -20.39 -8.47 2.50
N GLY A 190 -20.20 -9.16 3.62
CA GLY A 190 -21.23 -10.07 4.15
C GLY A 190 -22.41 -9.37 4.84
N ASN A 191 -22.28 -8.10 5.25
CA ASN A 191 -23.23 -7.50 6.21
C ASN A 191 -23.63 -6.04 5.94
N ALA A 192 -23.29 -5.44 4.81
CA ALA A 192 -23.57 -4.02 4.58
C ALA A 192 -23.95 -3.66 3.13
N PHE A 193 -24.82 -4.43 2.46
CA PHE A 193 -25.67 -3.94 1.36
C PHE A 193 -26.83 -4.94 1.14
N THR A 194 -27.61 -5.21 2.18
CA THR A 194 -29.00 -5.62 1.98
C THR A 194 -29.78 -4.38 1.58
N GLU A 195 -29.79 -4.07 0.29
CA GLU A 195 -31.00 -3.77 -0.47
C GLU A 195 -30.63 -3.44 -1.92
N VAL A 196 -31.33 -4.11 -2.82
CA VAL A 196 -31.35 -4.00 -4.29
C VAL A 196 -30.43 -4.98 -5.04
N ASN A 197 -31.12 -6.00 -5.58
CA ASN A 197 -30.73 -7.02 -6.56
C ASN A 197 -29.90 -8.22 -6.06
N ASN A 198 -30.63 -9.16 -5.47
CA ASN A 198 -30.37 -10.58 -5.70
C ASN A 198 -30.36 -10.82 -7.22
N ASP A 199 -29.17 -11.06 -7.79
CA ASP A 199 -28.93 -11.95 -8.94
C ASP A 199 -27.48 -11.80 -9.47
N LEU A 200 -26.48 -11.77 -8.59
CA LEU A 200 -25.11 -12.03 -9.00
C LEU A 200 -24.55 -13.16 -8.14
N PRO A 201 -24.17 -14.31 -8.72
CA PRO A 201 -23.55 -15.36 -7.94
C PRO A 201 -22.28 -14.79 -7.31
N ALA A 202 -22.15 -14.94 -5.99
CA ALA A 202 -20.90 -14.70 -5.30
C ALA A 202 -19.79 -15.39 -6.11
N ASP A 203 -18.74 -14.63 -6.44
CA ASP A 203 -17.64 -15.01 -7.34
C ASP A 203 -16.73 -16.05 -6.62
N THR A 204 -17.33 -17.20 -6.28
CA THR A 204 -16.81 -18.32 -5.48
C THR A 204 -15.45 -18.79 -5.96
N SER A 205 -15.20 -18.71 -7.27
CA SER A 205 -13.92 -19.05 -7.89
C SER A 205 -12.75 -18.17 -7.43
N LYS A 206 -12.96 -16.86 -7.22
CA LYS A 206 -11.88 -15.97 -6.78
C LYS A 206 -11.61 -16.08 -5.29
N GLU A 207 -12.64 -16.35 -4.50
CA GLU A 207 -12.49 -16.64 -3.07
C GLU A 207 -11.73 -17.95 -2.84
N GLU A 208 -12.01 -18.98 -3.63
CA GLU A 208 -11.26 -20.23 -3.64
C GLU A 208 -9.79 -20.02 -4.03
N GLN A 209 -9.53 -19.17 -5.04
CA GLN A 209 -8.17 -18.79 -5.42
C GLN A 209 -7.39 -18.13 -4.27
N VAL A 210 -8.01 -17.21 -3.52
CA VAL A 210 -7.36 -16.58 -2.35
C VAL A 210 -7.09 -17.60 -1.26
N ASN A 211 -8.04 -18.49 -0.98
CA ASN A 211 -7.82 -19.56 0.00
C ASN A 211 -6.64 -20.45 -0.40
N THR A 212 -6.51 -20.82 -1.68
CA THR A 212 -5.36 -21.59 -2.15
C THR A 212 -4.04 -20.82 -2.04
N MET A 213 -4.03 -19.51 -2.34
CA MET A 213 -2.85 -18.66 -2.15
C MET A 213 -2.44 -18.60 -0.67
N ILE A 214 -3.38 -18.30 0.22
CA ILE A 214 -3.14 -18.21 1.67
C ILE A 214 -2.63 -19.54 2.22
N LEU A 215 -3.27 -20.65 1.87
CA LEU A 215 -2.84 -21.99 2.28
C LEU A 215 -1.43 -22.32 1.75
N GLY A 216 -1.12 -21.92 0.51
CA GLY A 216 0.22 -22.02 -0.05
C GLY A 216 1.24 -21.24 0.79
N TRP A 217 0.95 -19.97 1.09
CA TRP A 217 1.85 -19.10 1.87
C TRP A 217 2.09 -19.66 3.28
N LEU A 218 1.05 -20.18 3.93
CA LEU A 218 1.14 -20.81 5.25
C LEU A 218 1.98 -22.09 5.20
N GLY A 219 1.74 -22.97 4.22
CA GLY A 219 2.51 -24.19 4.03
C GLY A 219 4.00 -23.90 3.83
N TYR A 220 4.34 -22.93 2.98
CA TYR A 220 5.73 -22.53 2.77
C TYR A 220 6.36 -21.92 4.01
N SER A 221 5.65 -21.04 4.72
CA SER A 221 6.15 -20.44 5.95
C SER A 221 6.48 -21.51 7.00
N LEU A 222 5.59 -22.48 7.20
CA LEU A 222 5.79 -23.59 8.14
C LEU A 222 6.97 -24.49 7.72
N SER A 223 7.12 -24.77 6.41
CA SER A 223 8.26 -25.54 5.90
C SER A 223 9.60 -24.81 6.08
N ALA A 224 9.63 -23.48 5.90
CA ALA A 224 10.83 -22.67 6.12
C ALA A 224 11.23 -22.64 7.60
N PHE A 225 10.27 -22.69 8.53
CA PHE A 225 10.54 -22.81 9.97
C PHE A 225 11.07 -24.20 10.38
N SER A 226 10.67 -25.28 9.68
CA SER A 226 11.20 -26.62 9.98
C SER A 226 12.68 -26.80 9.64
N VAL A 227 13.17 -26.10 8.60
CA VAL A 227 14.59 -26.13 8.20
C VAL A 227 15.50 -25.39 9.19
N ILE A 228 14.99 -24.36 9.87
CA ILE A 228 15.77 -23.58 10.86
C ILE A 228 16.06 -24.41 12.12
N LYS A 229 15.17 -25.33 12.50
CA LYS A 229 15.36 -26.19 13.67
C LYS A 229 16.46 -27.23 13.48
N GLU A 230 16.69 -27.71 12.26
CA GLU A 230 17.74 -28.67 11.96
C GLU A 230 19.14 -28.02 11.89
N SER A 231 19.22 -26.70 11.63
CA SER A 231 20.49 -25.97 11.57
C SER A 231 21.03 -25.44 12.91
N GLU A 232 20.28 -25.59 14.01
CA GLU A 232 20.72 -25.25 15.37
C GLU A 232 21.13 -26.49 16.19
N GLU A 233 21.01 -27.70 15.62
CA GLU A 233 21.38 -28.98 16.28
C GLU A 233 22.65 -29.66 15.71
N GLU A 234 23.38 -29.02 14.78
CA GLU A 234 24.74 -29.41 14.34
C GLU A 234 25.81 -28.43 14.85
#